data_AF-A0A8T4DS58-F1
#
_entry.id   AF-A0A8T4DS58-F1
#
_cell.length_a   1.000
_cell.length_b   1.000
_cell.length_c   1.000
_cell.angle_alpha   90.00
_cell.angle_beta   90.00
_cell.angle_gamma   90.00
#
_symmetry.space_group_name_H-M   'P 1'
#
loop_
_entity.id
_entity.type
_entity.pdbx_description
1 polymer ?
#
loop_
_entity_poly.entity_id
_entity_poly.type
_entity_poly.pdbx_seq_one_letter_code
_entity_poly.pdbx_strand_id
1 'polypeptide(L)'
;MRPATKRIPAIENRTSGQRVTHIALLTLTMICILTMTLMLALVLTPMTLAATTSTTTEFEAQQMIARAEKSITDIKSSGHQTPLLDDLLVEMKLDMLYGDYDKVSETYNTTKSHIDKLTALEDMTKQIESLMEEAIGRGINITGVSVHYNIGVGEFKKNSFETAERELSTSKELLVNSLKNQSADMKSGLEALENLNLEQELGLSIINKSIAEVSQYEERDDYMNVFATLSKTSQMNESLHQIIILKETINRLEAEGKRTERFNDQMRELMTLFEEEDYAGLGILFNETQTIIYQAKEVVAGLAEIDQRLASPEVQGIDFTEAQELLEISKEELALENYEKSRDYMDRAKSLIEEIEKEHLLTTLINKSKAKYNPVKFLKENWLYIILGVLMLRFFTKVSMSAGKIAVYEHQIRKLEREQEVIIELMRGLQEEYYLTKEIDKDTYEAEKANFEQRSSEINKEFPVLTAKIKKEQDKLAKVFSFMIRSKKKRRKEKSEESKSKADNQTTKKR
;
A
#
# COMPACT_ATOMS: atom_id res chain seq x y z
N MET A 1 -61.85 -14.52 2.52
CA MET A 1 -61.51 -14.58 1.07
C MET A 1 -60.20 -15.34 0.93
N ARG A 2 -60.24 -16.54 0.33
CA ARG A 2 -59.09 -17.41 0.06
C ARG A 2 -58.62 -17.17 -1.38
N PRO A 3 -57.31 -17.10 -1.68
CA PRO A 3 -56.88 -17.08 -3.08
C PRO A 3 -56.81 -18.51 -3.62
N ALA A 4 -57.31 -18.63 -4.86
CA ALA A 4 -57.45 -19.86 -5.61
C ALA A 4 -56.09 -20.33 -6.15
N THR A 5 -55.74 -21.58 -5.86
CA THR A 5 -54.64 -22.31 -6.47
C THR A 5 -55.04 -22.79 -7.87
N LYS A 6 -54.37 -22.25 -8.88
CA LYS A 6 -54.52 -22.64 -10.28
C LYS A 6 -53.68 -23.90 -10.52
N ARG A 7 -54.36 -25.03 -10.73
CA ARG A 7 -53.75 -26.31 -11.13
C ARG A 7 -53.25 -26.23 -12.57
N ILE A 8 -51.98 -26.55 -12.79
CA ILE A 8 -51.37 -26.84 -14.09
C ILE A 8 -51.36 -28.37 -14.25
N PRO A 9 -51.69 -28.93 -15.43
CA PRO A 9 -51.75 -30.37 -15.63
C PRO A 9 -50.36 -31.01 -15.65
N ALA A 10 -50.25 -32.16 -15.00
CA ALA A 10 -49.08 -33.03 -15.04
C ALA A 10 -48.87 -33.57 -16.46
N ILE A 11 -47.74 -33.21 -17.07
CA ILE A 11 -47.24 -33.87 -18.27
C ILE A 11 -46.50 -35.13 -17.80
N GLU A 12 -47.15 -36.25 -18.04
CA GLU A 12 -46.67 -37.59 -17.79
C GLU A 12 -45.55 -37.92 -18.80
N ASN A 13 -44.29 -37.66 -18.43
CA ASN A 13 -43.12 -38.05 -19.21
C ASN A 13 -42.80 -39.54 -18.95
N ARG A 14 -43.65 -40.41 -19.49
CA ARG A 14 -43.37 -41.85 -19.63
C ARG A 14 -42.48 -42.06 -20.86
N THR A 15 -41.48 -42.94 -20.70
CA THR A 15 -40.63 -43.54 -21.76
C THR A 15 -39.37 -42.79 -22.23
N SER A 16 -38.39 -42.62 -21.35
CA SER A 16 -36.98 -42.51 -21.79
C SER A 16 -35.99 -43.41 -21.01
N GLY A 17 -36.42 -43.98 -19.87
CA GLY A 17 -35.58 -44.85 -19.04
C GLY A 17 -35.25 -46.25 -19.61
N GLN A 18 -35.91 -46.69 -20.68
CA GLN A 18 -35.57 -47.95 -21.36
C GLN A 18 -34.67 -47.78 -22.60
N ARG A 19 -34.50 -46.57 -23.13
CA ARG A 19 -33.60 -46.34 -24.27
C ARG A 19 -32.16 -46.04 -23.83
N VAL A 20 -31.97 -45.40 -22.69
CA VAL A 20 -30.62 -45.11 -22.16
C VAL A 20 -29.93 -46.38 -21.65
N THR A 21 -30.68 -47.32 -21.07
CA THR A 21 -30.14 -48.63 -20.66
C THR A 21 -29.79 -49.53 -21.85
N HIS A 22 -30.57 -49.50 -22.94
CA HIS A 22 -30.23 -50.25 -24.15
C HIS A 22 -29.03 -49.65 -24.91
N ILE A 23 -28.87 -48.32 -24.94
CA ILE A 23 -27.69 -47.69 -25.56
C ILE A 23 -26.44 -47.95 -24.73
N ALA A 24 -26.49 -47.83 -23.40
CA ALA A 24 -25.37 -48.12 -22.53
C ALA A 24 -24.95 -49.61 -22.58
N LEU A 25 -25.91 -50.53 -22.68
CA LEU A 25 -25.63 -51.97 -22.82
C LEU A 25 -25.04 -52.31 -24.20
N LEU A 26 -25.47 -51.64 -25.27
CA LEU A 26 -24.90 -51.78 -26.61
C LEU A 26 -23.48 -51.22 -26.70
N THR A 27 -23.20 -50.08 -26.06
CA THR A 27 -21.83 -49.53 -26.02
C THR A 27 -20.89 -50.39 -25.19
N LEU A 28 -21.35 -50.94 -24.06
CA LEU A 28 -20.52 -51.81 -23.22
C LEU A 28 -20.25 -53.16 -23.91
N THR A 29 -21.24 -53.73 -24.60
CA THR A 29 -21.06 -54.97 -25.37
C THR A 29 -20.19 -54.75 -26.60
N MET A 30 -20.29 -53.60 -27.30
CA MET A 30 -19.34 -53.26 -28.36
C MET A 30 -17.93 -53.07 -27.82
N ILE A 31 -17.73 -52.39 -26.68
CA ILE A 31 -16.40 -52.22 -26.09
C ILE A 31 -15.83 -53.58 -25.66
N CYS A 32 -16.62 -54.47 -25.07
CA CYS A 32 -16.17 -55.82 -24.72
C CYS A 32 -15.88 -56.68 -25.96
N ILE A 33 -16.67 -56.58 -27.03
CA ILE A 33 -16.39 -57.29 -28.29
C ILE A 33 -15.15 -56.69 -28.97
N LEU A 34 -14.95 -55.37 -28.92
CA LEU A 34 -13.78 -54.70 -29.49
C LEU A 34 -12.52 -55.04 -28.70
N THR A 35 -12.58 -55.08 -27.36
CA THR A 35 -11.43 -55.48 -26.53
C THR A 35 -11.15 -56.97 -26.60
N MET A 36 -12.18 -57.82 -26.70
CA MET A 36 -11.98 -59.25 -26.95
C MET A 36 -11.47 -59.52 -28.36
N THR A 37 -11.92 -58.80 -29.40
CA THR A 37 -11.36 -58.94 -30.75
C THR A 37 -9.97 -58.33 -30.86
N LEU A 38 -9.64 -57.27 -30.11
CA LEU A 38 -8.28 -56.74 -30.01
C LEU A 38 -7.36 -57.72 -29.26
N MET A 39 -7.81 -58.32 -28.16
CA MET A 39 -7.08 -59.35 -27.44
C MET A 39 -6.94 -60.63 -28.27
N LEU A 40 -7.98 -61.05 -28.99
CA LEU A 40 -7.93 -62.21 -29.87
C LEU A 40 -7.09 -61.93 -31.11
N ALA A 41 -7.05 -60.69 -31.63
CA ALA A 41 -6.12 -60.28 -32.67
C ALA A 41 -4.67 -60.24 -32.17
N LEU A 42 -4.42 -59.81 -30.93
CA LEU A 42 -3.09 -59.89 -30.30
C LEU A 42 -2.65 -61.34 -30.03
N VAL A 43 -3.58 -62.25 -29.75
CA VAL A 43 -3.30 -63.67 -29.48
C VAL A 43 -3.24 -64.52 -30.76
N LEU A 44 -3.93 -64.13 -31.83
CA LEU A 44 -3.95 -64.84 -33.12
C LEU A 44 -3.11 -64.19 -34.22
N THR A 45 -2.47 -63.03 -33.99
CA THR A 45 -1.30 -62.68 -34.81
C THR A 45 -0.24 -63.73 -34.53
N PRO A 46 0.08 -64.61 -35.50
CA PRO A 46 1.22 -65.48 -35.31
C PRO A 46 2.41 -64.56 -35.04
N MET A 47 3.06 -64.73 -33.89
CA MET A 47 4.43 -64.29 -33.68
C MET A 47 5.30 -65.09 -34.66
N THR A 48 5.19 -64.79 -35.96
CA THR A 48 6.30 -64.92 -36.87
C THR A 48 7.25 -63.81 -36.47
N LEU A 49 7.94 -64.04 -35.36
CA LEU A 49 9.23 -63.45 -35.06
C LEU A 49 10.16 -64.03 -36.13
N ALA A 50 9.99 -63.59 -37.38
CA ALA A 50 11.09 -63.59 -38.29
C ALA A 50 12.09 -62.66 -37.61
N ALA A 51 13.07 -63.24 -36.93
CA ALA A 51 14.31 -62.58 -36.64
C ALA A 51 14.91 -62.22 -38.01
N THR A 52 14.40 -61.14 -38.61
CA THR A 52 15.15 -60.38 -39.58
C THR A 52 16.31 -59.85 -38.77
N THR A 53 17.38 -60.63 -38.71
CA THR A 53 18.71 -60.11 -38.43
C THR A 53 18.93 -59.08 -39.53
N SER A 54 18.50 -57.84 -39.28
CA SER A 54 18.82 -56.71 -40.14
C SER A 54 20.33 -56.60 -40.05
N THR A 55 20.99 -57.20 -41.05
CA THR A 55 22.43 -57.10 -41.16
C THR A 55 22.73 -55.65 -41.45
N THR A 56 23.39 -55.00 -40.51
CA THR A 56 23.75 -53.59 -40.66
C THR A 56 24.71 -53.49 -41.84
N THR A 57 24.37 -52.68 -42.84
CA THR A 57 25.25 -52.51 -44.00
C THR A 57 26.42 -51.60 -43.66
N GLU A 58 27.54 -51.74 -44.39
CA GLU A 58 28.71 -50.86 -44.26
C GLU A 58 28.33 -49.37 -44.35
N PHE A 59 27.44 -49.03 -45.29
CA PHE A 59 26.96 -47.66 -45.49
C PHE A 59 26.12 -47.15 -44.31
N GLU A 60 25.25 -47.98 -43.74
CA GLU A 60 24.48 -47.61 -42.54
C GLU A 60 25.40 -47.40 -41.33
N ALA A 61 26.40 -48.27 -41.15
CA ALA A 61 27.40 -48.15 -40.10
C ALA A 61 28.20 -46.83 -40.22
N GLN A 62 28.61 -46.44 -41.44
CA GLN A 62 29.26 -45.14 -41.69
C GLN A 62 28.36 -43.96 -41.31
N GLN A 63 27.06 -44.02 -41.65
CA GLN A 63 26.12 -42.97 -41.26
C GLN A 63 25.93 -42.88 -39.74
N MET A 64 25.89 -44.02 -39.04
CA MET A 64 25.79 -44.06 -37.59
C MET A 64 27.00 -43.40 -36.92
N ILE A 65 28.23 -43.72 -37.38
CA ILE A 65 29.46 -43.06 -36.91
C ILE A 65 29.39 -41.55 -37.14
N ALA A 66 29.01 -41.11 -38.34
CA ALA A 66 28.93 -39.68 -38.66
C ALA A 66 27.90 -38.94 -37.79
N ARG A 67 26.76 -39.57 -37.48
CA ARG A 67 25.74 -39.00 -36.58
C ARG A 67 26.24 -38.93 -35.14
N ALA A 68 26.88 -39.99 -34.64
CA ALA A 68 27.45 -40.01 -33.31
C ALA A 68 28.53 -38.93 -33.15
N GLU A 69 29.46 -38.82 -34.11
CA GLU A 69 30.52 -37.82 -34.12
C GLU A 69 29.97 -36.39 -34.10
N LYS A 70 28.92 -36.11 -34.89
CA LYS A 70 28.23 -34.83 -34.86
C LYS A 70 27.62 -34.54 -33.49
N SER A 71 26.82 -35.45 -32.95
CA SER A 71 26.16 -35.25 -31.65
C SER A 71 27.17 -35.08 -30.50
N ILE A 72 28.27 -35.83 -30.52
CA ILE A 72 29.35 -35.69 -29.54
C ILE A 72 30.01 -34.31 -29.66
N THR A 73 30.24 -33.84 -30.88
CA THR A 73 30.78 -32.50 -31.13
C THR A 73 29.84 -31.41 -30.63
N ASP A 74 28.53 -31.54 -30.88
CA ASP A 74 27.51 -30.59 -30.41
C ASP A 74 27.51 -30.53 -28.87
N ILE A 75 27.55 -31.68 -28.18
CA ILE A 75 27.62 -31.74 -26.70
C ILE A 75 28.91 -31.10 -26.17
N LYS A 76 30.05 -31.34 -26.81
CA LYS A 76 31.33 -30.71 -26.45
C LYS A 76 31.28 -29.20 -26.62
N SER A 77 30.60 -28.72 -27.65
CA SER A 77 30.44 -27.28 -27.90
C SER A 77 29.60 -26.59 -26.82
N SER A 78 28.70 -27.32 -26.16
CA SER A 78 27.96 -26.88 -24.96
C SER A 78 28.80 -26.91 -23.67
N GLY A 79 30.08 -27.30 -23.73
CA GLY A 79 31.01 -27.27 -22.61
C GLY A 79 31.07 -28.56 -21.76
N HIS A 80 30.40 -29.63 -22.19
CA HIS A 80 30.42 -30.91 -21.47
C HIS A 80 31.67 -31.73 -21.79
N GLN A 81 32.22 -32.41 -20.79
CA GLN A 81 33.28 -33.40 -20.98
C GLN A 81 32.66 -34.75 -21.35
N THR A 82 33.12 -35.36 -22.44
CA THR A 82 32.52 -36.59 -22.98
C THR A 82 33.51 -37.74 -23.20
N PRO A 83 34.41 -38.05 -22.24
CA PRO A 83 35.43 -39.08 -22.43
C PRO A 83 34.83 -40.46 -22.76
N LEU A 84 33.74 -40.85 -22.10
CA LEU A 84 33.03 -42.10 -22.41
C LEU A 84 32.47 -42.12 -23.84
N LEU A 85 31.91 -41.01 -24.32
CA LEU A 85 31.36 -40.96 -25.68
C LEU A 85 32.48 -40.97 -26.73
N ASP A 86 33.63 -40.35 -26.41
CA ASP A 86 34.82 -40.42 -27.25
C ASP A 86 35.34 -41.86 -27.36
N ASP A 87 35.38 -42.61 -26.25
CA ASP A 87 35.78 -44.01 -26.22
C ASP A 87 34.84 -44.89 -27.06
N LEU A 88 33.52 -44.69 -26.90
CA LEU A 88 32.50 -45.40 -27.70
C LEU A 88 32.61 -45.07 -29.20
N LEU A 89 32.91 -43.81 -29.55
CA LEU A 89 33.12 -43.41 -30.94
C LEU A 89 34.38 -44.07 -31.54
N VAL A 90 35.45 -44.21 -30.75
CA VAL A 90 36.65 -44.95 -31.16
C VAL A 90 36.33 -46.43 -31.35
N GLU A 91 35.57 -47.04 -30.45
CA GLU A 91 35.12 -48.43 -30.55
C GLU A 91 34.31 -48.67 -31.83
N MET A 92 33.33 -47.81 -32.13
CA MET A 92 32.58 -47.87 -33.40
C MET A 92 33.49 -47.80 -34.63
N LYS A 93 34.49 -46.90 -34.61
CA LYS A 93 35.45 -46.77 -35.73
C LYS A 93 36.34 -48.02 -35.85
N LEU A 94 36.68 -48.69 -34.75
CA LEU A 94 37.45 -49.93 -34.76
C LEU A 94 36.61 -51.11 -35.28
N ASP A 95 35.37 -51.29 -34.81
CA ASP A 95 34.48 -52.35 -35.28
C ASP A 95 34.18 -52.22 -36.78
N MET A 96 34.03 -50.98 -37.25
CA MET A 96 33.92 -50.66 -38.68
C MET A 96 35.14 -51.12 -39.48
N LEU A 97 36.35 -50.92 -38.97
CA LEU A 97 37.59 -51.37 -39.62
C LEU A 97 37.72 -52.91 -39.67
N TYR A 98 37.14 -53.61 -38.70
CA TYR A 98 37.09 -55.07 -38.67
C TYR A 98 35.93 -55.67 -39.47
N GLY A 99 35.04 -54.84 -40.02
CA GLY A 99 33.86 -55.28 -40.77
C GLY A 99 32.72 -55.81 -39.89
N ASP A 100 32.72 -55.51 -38.59
CA ASP A 100 31.70 -55.94 -37.63
C ASP A 100 30.59 -54.87 -37.51
N TYR A 101 29.81 -54.71 -38.58
CA TYR A 101 28.82 -53.64 -38.69
C TYR A 101 27.67 -53.74 -37.68
N ASP A 102 27.33 -54.95 -37.24
CA ASP A 102 26.29 -55.16 -36.24
C ASP A 102 26.75 -54.64 -34.87
N LYS A 103 28.03 -54.79 -34.51
CA LYS A 103 28.60 -54.13 -33.32
C LYS A 103 28.61 -52.61 -33.43
N VAL A 104 28.91 -52.05 -34.61
CA VAL A 104 28.79 -50.59 -34.82
C VAL A 104 27.38 -50.10 -34.49
N SER A 105 26.34 -50.85 -34.89
CA SER A 105 24.95 -50.55 -34.57
C SER A 105 24.65 -50.64 -33.07
N GLU A 106 25.14 -51.68 -32.39
CA GLU A 106 25.00 -51.85 -30.93
C GLU A 106 25.66 -50.69 -30.16
N THR A 107 26.93 -50.40 -30.48
CA THR A 107 27.69 -49.31 -29.86
C THR A 107 27.10 -47.94 -30.18
N TYR A 108 26.55 -47.74 -31.39
CA TYR A 108 25.80 -46.52 -31.74
C TYR A 108 24.56 -46.35 -30.87
N ASN A 109 23.76 -47.40 -30.68
CA ASN A 109 22.54 -47.32 -29.87
C ASN A 109 22.87 -47.03 -28.39
N THR A 110 23.97 -47.60 -27.88
CA THR A 110 24.50 -47.27 -26.55
C THR A 110 24.92 -45.81 -26.47
N THR A 111 25.69 -45.32 -27.45
CA THR A 111 26.12 -43.91 -27.55
C THR A 111 24.92 -42.97 -27.58
N LYS A 112 23.92 -43.28 -28.40
CA LYS A 112 22.68 -42.49 -28.52
C LYS A 112 21.92 -42.45 -27.19
N SER A 113 21.77 -43.60 -26.52
CA SER A 113 21.13 -43.69 -25.20
C SER A 113 21.82 -42.80 -24.16
N HIS A 114 23.17 -42.76 -24.15
CA HIS A 114 23.92 -41.86 -23.28
C HIS A 114 23.73 -40.38 -23.63
N ILE A 115 23.67 -40.04 -24.92
CA ILE A 115 23.39 -38.68 -25.40
C ILE A 115 21.99 -38.22 -24.97
N ASP A 116 20.98 -39.09 -25.14
CA ASP A 116 19.60 -38.81 -24.77
C ASP A 116 19.50 -38.59 -23.24
N LYS A 117 20.16 -39.42 -22.42
CA LYS A 117 20.27 -39.23 -20.96
C LYS A 117 20.96 -37.91 -20.59
N LEU A 118 22.08 -37.58 -21.25
CA LEU A 118 22.83 -36.36 -20.99
C LEU A 118 21.98 -35.12 -21.26
N THR A 119 21.26 -35.11 -22.39
CA THR A 119 20.36 -34.02 -22.77
C THR A 119 19.21 -33.87 -21.76
N ALA A 120 18.59 -34.99 -21.36
CA ALA A 120 17.51 -34.98 -20.37
C ALA A 120 17.96 -34.45 -19.00
N LEU A 121 19.16 -34.82 -18.54
CA LEU A 121 19.73 -34.32 -17.28
C LEU A 121 20.11 -32.84 -17.37
N GLU A 122 20.59 -32.37 -18.52
CA GLU A 122 20.86 -30.96 -18.74
C GLU A 122 19.56 -30.12 -18.67
N ASP A 123 18.50 -30.57 -19.33
CA ASP A 123 17.20 -29.91 -19.28
C ASP A 123 16.62 -29.92 -17.87
N MET A 124 16.75 -31.03 -17.14
CA MET A 124 16.34 -31.13 -15.73
C MET A 124 17.13 -30.16 -14.84
N THR A 125 18.44 -30.02 -15.07
CA THR A 125 19.30 -29.10 -14.32
C THR A 125 18.84 -27.65 -14.54
N LYS A 126 18.59 -27.24 -15.79
CA LYS A 126 18.09 -25.90 -16.11
C LYS A 126 16.72 -25.61 -15.49
N GLN A 127 15.82 -26.60 -15.50
CA GLN A 127 14.51 -26.49 -14.84
C GLN A 127 14.67 -26.27 -13.33
N ILE A 128 15.52 -27.06 -12.67
CA ILE A 128 15.76 -26.93 -11.23
C ILE A 128 16.39 -25.57 -10.91
N GLU A 129 17.37 -25.11 -11.68
CA GLU A 129 18.00 -23.80 -11.51
C GLU A 129 16.98 -22.65 -11.58
N SER A 130 16.11 -22.66 -12.61
CA SER A 130 15.06 -21.66 -12.76
C SER A 130 14.08 -21.67 -11.58
N LEU A 131 13.68 -22.86 -11.10
CA LEU A 131 12.80 -22.98 -9.93
C LEU A 131 13.49 -22.58 -8.62
N MET A 132 14.80 -22.84 -8.49
CA MET A 132 15.59 -22.44 -7.33
C MET A 132 15.73 -20.92 -7.26
N GLU A 133 15.99 -20.25 -8.39
CA GLU A 133 16.05 -18.78 -8.46
C GLU A 133 14.73 -18.15 -7.99
N GLU A 134 13.60 -18.66 -8.49
CA GLU A 134 12.27 -18.23 -8.06
C GLU A 134 12.03 -18.48 -6.56
N ALA A 135 12.40 -19.66 -6.07
CA ALA A 135 12.27 -20.01 -4.66
C ALA A 135 13.09 -19.09 -3.75
N ILE A 136 14.33 -18.76 -4.15
CA ILE A 136 15.21 -17.83 -3.42
C ILE A 136 14.62 -16.42 -3.43
N GLY A 137 14.14 -15.94 -4.57
CA GLY A 137 13.49 -14.62 -4.69
C GLY A 137 12.30 -14.45 -3.74
N ARG A 138 11.67 -15.57 -3.36
CA ARG A 138 10.55 -15.64 -2.41
C ARG A 138 10.94 -15.94 -0.96
N GLY A 139 12.23 -16.10 -0.69
CA GLY A 139 12.72 -16.42 0.65
C GLY A 139 12.42 -17.86 1.10
N ILE A 140 12.14 -18.78 0.17
CA ILE A 140 11.92 -20.20 0.49
C ILE A 140 13.26 -20.85 0.87
N ASN A 141 13.27 -21.60 1.97
CA ASN A 141 14.48 -22.32 2.40
C ASN A 141 14.76 -23.52 1.48
N ILE A 142 15.72 -23.34 0.57
CA ILE A 142 16.16 -24.36 -0.38
C ILE A 142 17.41 -25.14 0.07
N THR A 143 17.76 -25.13 1.35
CA THR A 143 19.00 -25.78 1.84
C THR A 143 19.04 -27.26 1.48
N GLY A 144 17.95 -28.00 1.72
CA GLY A 144 17.84 -29.42 1.37
C GLY A 144 17.87 -29.67 -0.14
N VAL A 145 17.16 -28.85 -0.91
CA VAL A 145 17.13 -28.89 -2.39
C VAL A 145 18.54 -28.72 -2.96
N SER A 146 19.30 -27.75 -2.43
CA SER A 146 20.65 -27.40 -2.87
C SER A 146 21.65 -28.53 -2.65
N VAL A 147 21.52 -29.30 -1.55
CA VAL A 147 22.38 -30.45 -1.28
C VAL A 147 22.21 -31.51 -2.38
N HIS A 148 20.98 -31.93 -2.66
CA HIS A 148 20.70 -32.92 -3.69
C HIS A 148 21.05 -32.43 -5.10
N TYR A 149 20.75 -31.16 -5.41
CA TYR A 149 21.12 -30.55 -6.69
C TYR A 149 22.64 -30.58 -6.91
N ASN A 150 23.42 -30.16 -5.91
CA ASN A 150 24.89 -30.13 -6.02
C ASN A 150 25.49 -31.53 -6.16
N ILE A 151 24.94 -32.54 -5.46
CA ILE A 151 25.35 -33.94 -5.63
C ILE A 151 25.00 -34.40 -7.05
N GLY A 152 23.77 -34.14 -7.51
CA GLY A 152 23.30 -34.51 -8.85
C GLY A 152 24.15 -33.92 -9.97
N VAL A 153 24.43 -32.62 -9.93
CA VAL A 153 25.33 -31.94 -10.89
C VAL A 153 26.76 -32.47 -10.79
N GLY A 154 27.23 -32.80 -9.58
CA GLY A 154 28.54 -33.40 -9.37
C GLY A 154 28.68 -34.79 -10.00
N GLU A 155 27.67 -35.65 -9.84
CA GLU A 155 27.61 -36.98 -10.43
C GLU A 155 27.38 -36.92 -11.95
N PHE A 156 26.59 -35.95 -12.43
CA PHE A 156 26.41 -35.67 -13.86
C PHE A 156 27.75 -35.38 -14.54
N LYS A 157 28.59 -34.52 -13.93
CA LYS A 157 29.94 -34.22 -14.43
C LYS A 157 30.90 -35.41 -14.39
N LYS A 158 30.64 -36.43 -13.57
CA LYS A 158 31.41 -37.68 -13.50
C LYS A 158 30.89 -38.76 -14.47
N ASN A 159 29.88 -38.45 -15.29
CA ASN A 159 29.16 -39.43 -16.13
C ASN A 159 28.46 -40.55 -15.34
N SER A 160 28.11 -40.30 -14.08
CA SER A 160 27.36 -41.22 -13.21
C SER A 160 25.86 -40.94 -13.37
N PHE A 161 25.31 -41.23 -14.56
CA PHE A 161 23.99 -40.75 -14.99
C PHE A 161 22.84 -41.24 -14.11
N GLU A 162 22.85 -42.50 -13.67
CA GLU A 162 21.81 -43.06 -12.81
C GLU A 162 21.79 -42.39 -11.44
N THR A 163 22.97 -42.09 -10.89
CA THR A 163 23.10 -41.38 -9.61
C THR A 163 22.67 -39.92 -9.76
N ALA A 164 23.08 -39.27 -10.85
CA ALA A 164 22.71 -37.89 -11.17
C ALA A 164 21.19 -37.74 -11.32
N GLU A 165 20.55 -38.62 -12.11
CA GLU A 165 19.10 -38.62 -12.33
C GLU A 165 18.33 -38.75 -11.02
N ARG A 166 18.74 -39.69 -10.16
CA ARG A 166 18.10 -39.91 -8.85
C ARG A 166 18.20 -38.68 -7.96
N GLU A 167 19.38 -38.07 -7.85
CA GLU A 167 19.62 -36.90 -6.99
C GLU A 167 18.94 -35.63 -7.53
N LEU A 168 18.99 -35.39 -8.85
CA LEU A 168 18.28 -34.27 -9.48
C LEU A 168 16.75 -34.44 -9.37
N SER A 169 16.22 -35.65 -9.56
CA SER A 169 14.79 -35.93 -9.36
C SER A 169 14.37 -35.67 -7.90
N THR A 170 15.19 -36.11 -6.94
CA THR A 170 14.96 -35.85 -5.51
C THR A 170 14.99 -34.34 -5.21
N SER A 171 15.95 -33.61 -5.78
CA SER A 171 16.03 -32.16 -5.66
C SER A 171 14.78 -31.47 -6.23
N LYS A 172 14.35 -31.86 -7.43
CA LYS A 172 13.14 -31.36 -8.09
C LYS A 172 11.89 -31.63 -7.25
N GLU A 173 11.73 -32.84 -6.73
CA GLU A 173 10.58 -33.21 -5.87
C GLU A 173 10.54 -32.36 -4.59
N LEU A 174 11.67 -32.23 -3.89
CA LEU A 174 11.76 -31.40 -2.69
C LEU A 174 11.44 -29.93 -2.97
N LEU A 175 11.89 -29.42 -4.12
CA LEU A 175 11.65 -28.05 -4.55
C LEU A 175 10.18 -27.83 -4.89
N VAL A 176 9.58 -28.71 -5.70
CA VAL A 176 8.16 -28.68 -6.04
C VAL A 176 7.30 -28.76 -4.78
N ASN A 177 7.61 -29.65 -3.84
CA ASN A 177 6.88 -29.73 -2.57
C ASN A 177 6.99 -28.44 -1.74
N SER A 178 8.17 -27.79 -1.74
CA SER A 178 8.36 -26.52 -1.05
C SER A 178 7.55 -25.38 -1.70
N LEU A 179 7.56 -25.31 -3.03
CA LEU A 179 6.79 -24.34 -3.80
C LEU A 179 5.28 -24.57 -3.65
N LYS A 180 4.85 -25.83 -3.63
CA LYS A 180 3.45 -26.24 -3.40
C LYS A 180 2.93 -25.82 -2.03
N ASN A 181 3.75 -25.99 -0.98
CA ASN A 181 3.37 -25.54 0.35
C ASN A 181 3.22 -24.02 0.40
N GLN A 182 4.13 -23.29 -0.24
CA GLN A 182 4.04 -21.83 -0.35
C GLN A 182 2.83 -21.38 -1.19
N SER A 183 2.52 -22.07 -2.29
CA SER A 183 1.36 -21.75 -3.13
C SER A 183 0.05 -22.00 -2.40
N ALA A 184 -0.03 -23.04 -1.57
CA ALA A 184 -1.22 -23.32 -0.75
C ALA A 184 -1.56 -22.17 0.21
N ASP A 185 -0.55 -21.59 0.87
CA ASP A 185 -0.75 -20.44 1.76
C ASP A 185 -1.28 -19.23 0.98
N MET A 186 -0.73 -18.95 -0.20
CA MET A 186 -1.16 -17.84 -1.04
C MET A 186 -2.55 -18.08 -1.67
N LYS A 187 -2.87 -19.33 -2.01
CA LYS A 187 -4.18 -19.76 -2.54
C LYS A 187 -5.29 -19.51 -1.52
N SER A 188 -5.01 -19.72 -0.23
CA SER A 188 -5.95 -19.36 0.84
C SER A 188 -6.31 -17.86 0.82
N GLY A 189 -5.38 -17.00 0.38
CA GLY A 189 -5.64 -15.58 0.15
C GLY A 189 -6.62 -15.33 -0.99
N LEU A 190 -6.50 -16.03 -2.12
CA LEU A 190 -7.47 -15.95 -3.22
C LEU A 190 -8.85 -16.49 -2.81
N GLU A 191 -8.91 -17.59 -2.07
CA GLU A 191 -10.16 -18.13 -1.54
C GLU A 191 -10.83 -17.15 -0.55
N ALA A 192 -10.04 -16.44 0.27
CA ALA A 192 -10.56 -15.36 1.10
C ALA A 192 -11.15 -14.21 0.27
N LEU A 193 -10.52 -13.83 -0.84
CA LEU A 193 -11.06 -12.84 -1.78
C LEU A 193 -12.35 -13.32 -2.46
N GLU A 194 -12.43 -14.59 -2.84
CA GLU A 194 -13.64 -15.18 -3.40
C GLU A 194 -14.80 -15.12 -2.40
N ASN A 195 -14.55 -15.54 -1.16
CA ASN A 195 -15.55 -15.46 -0.10
C ASN A 195 -16.00 -14.01 0.12
N LEU A 196 -15.08 -13.06 0.17
CA LEU A 196 -15.40 -11.65 0.34
C LEU A 196 -16.20 -11.09 -0.86
N ASN A 197 -15.85 -11.47 -2.09
CA ASN A 197 -16.58 -11.13 -3.31
C ASN A 197 -18.03 -11.66 -3.30
N LEU A 198 -18.23 -12.89 -2.79
CA LEU A 198 -19.54 -13.51 -2.63
C LEU A 198 -20.36 -12.85 -1.51
N GLU A 199 -19.76 -12.64 -0.33
CA GLU A 199 -20.40 -11.98 0.82
C GLU A 199 -20.85 -10.56 0.49
N GLN A 200 -20.05 -9.85 -0.30
CA GLN A 200 -20.34 -8.48 -0.72
C GLN A 200 -21.15 -8.42 -2.01
N GLU A 201 -21.58 -9.55 -2.59
CA GLU A 201 -22.37 -9.61 -3.82
C GLU A 201 -21.80 -8.73 -4.95
N LEU A 202 -20.47 -8.76 -5.15
CA LEU A 202 -19.81 -7.90 -6.15
C LEU A 202 -19.79 -8.54 -7.54
N GLY A 203 -19.78 -9.88 -7.61
CA GLY A 203 -19.86 -10.62 -8.87
C GLY A 203 -18.60 -10.57 -9.72
N LEU A 204 -17.43 -10.35 -9.10
CA LEU A 204 -16.15 -10.21 -9.80
C LEU A 204 -15.62 -11.56 -10.29
N SER A 205 -15.63 -11.77 -11.61
CA SER A 205 -15.31 -13.04 -12.27
C SER A 205 -13.80 -13.32 -12.34
N ILE A 206 -12.98 -12.27 -12.37
CA ILE A 206 -11.52 -12.35 -12.45
C ILE A 206 -10.89 -13.11 -11.26
N ILE A 207 -11.52 -13.07 -10.08
CA ILE A 207 -11.05 -13.82 -8.89
C ILE A 207 -11.18 -15.33 -9.15
N ASN A 208 -12.35 -15.78 -9.61
CA ASN A 208 -12.60 -17.20 -9.92
C ASN A 208 -11.72 -17.68 -11.08
N LYS A 209 -11.51 -16.82 -12.08
CA LYS A 209 -10.57 -17.09 -13.18
C LYS A 209 -9.15 -17.29 -12.64
N SER A 210 -8.69 -16.44 -11.73
CA SER A 210 -7.35 -16.55 -11.13
C SER A 210 -7.18 -17.82 -10.30
N ILE A 211 -8.20 -18.23 -9.53
CA ILE A 211 -8.20 -19.50 -8.78
C ILE A 211 -8.10 -20.70 -9.74
N ALA A 212 -8.83 -20.66 -10.85
CA ALA A 212 -8.79 -21.70 -11.87
C ALA A 212 -7.42 -21.78 -12.57
N GLU A 213 -6.84 -20.63 -12.92
CA GLU A 213 -5.50 -20.55 -13.52
C GLU A 213 -4.43 -21.10 -12.58
N VAL A 214 -4.43 -20.71 -11.30
CA VAL A 214 -3.50 -21.25 -10.29
C VAL A 214 -3.61 -22.77 -10.21
N SER A 215 -4.83 -23.30 -10.14
CA SER A 215 -5.04 -24.76 -10.06
C SER A 215 -4.55 -25.47 -11.33
N GLN A 216 -4.77 -24.88 -12.52
CA GLN A 216 -4.28 -25.42 -13.79
C GLN A 216 -2.75 -25.39 -13.91
N TYR A 217 -2.10 -24.35 -13.40
CA TYR A 217 -0.62 -24.26 -13.39
C TYR A 217 -0.01 -25.22 -12.35
N GLU A 218 -0.65 -25.38 -11.18
CA GLU A 218 -0.24 -26.37 -10.18
C GLU A 218 -0.30 -27.81 -10.72
N GLU A 219 -1.35 -28.17 -11.48
CA GLU A 219 -1.46 -29.49 -12.13
C GLU A 219 -0.34 -29.78 -13.15
N ARG A 220 0.33 -28.73 -13.65
CA ARG A 220 1.41 -28.81 -14.65
C ARG A 220 2.80 -28.62 -14.05
N ASP A 221 2.92 -28.49 -12.73
CA ASP A 221 4.14 -28.09 -12.02
C ASP A 221 4.74 -26.75 -12.54
N ASP A 222 3.90 -25.86 -13.09
CA ASP A 222 4.31 -24.56 -13.66
C ASP A 222 4.27 -23.46 -12.59
N TYR A 223 5.14 -23.60 -11.60
CA TYR A 223 5.15 -22.72 -10.44
C TYR A 223 5.52 -21.27 -10.75
N MET A 224 6.24 -21.01 -11.84
CA MET A 224 6.50 -19.64 -12.31
C MET A 224 5.18 -18.91 -12.59
N ASN A 225 4.27 -19.55 -13.31
CA ASN A 225 2.97 -18.96 -13.62
C ASN A 225 2.01 -18.97 -12.42
N VAL A 226 2.06 -20.00 -11.55
CA VAL A 226 1.34 -19.99 -10.25
C VAL A 226 1.66 -18.72 -9.48
N PHE A 227 2.96 -18.44 -9.31
CA PHE A 227 3.38 -17.31 -8.52
C PHE A 227 3.21 -15.96 -9.21
N ALA A 228 3.34 -15.90 -10.53
CA ALA A 228 3.00 -14.69 -11.29
C ALA A 228 1.53 -14.31 -11.07
N THR A 229 0.60 -15.28 -11.17
CA THR A 229 -0.83 -15.05 -10.87
C THR A 229 -1.04 -14.68 -9.41
N LEU A 230 -0.43 -15.38 -8.46
CA LEU A 230 -0.58 -15.09 -7.03
C LEU A 230 0.04 -13.75 -6.59
N SER A 231 1.05 -13.24 -7.31
CA SER A 231 1.62 -11.92 -7.02
C SER A 231 0.61 -10.80 -7.23
N LYS A 232 -0.36 -10.99 -8.15
CA LYS A 232 -1.48 -10.06 -8.38
C LYS A 232 -2.49 -10.06 -7.23
N THR A 233 -2.54 -11.13 -6.41
CA THR A 233 -3.51 -11.27 -5.30
C THR A 233 -3.43 -10.12 -4.29
N SER A 234 -2.24 -9.57 -4.03
CA SER A 234 -2.11 -8.42 -3.12
C SER A 234 -2.79 -7.16 -3.68
N GLN A 235 -2.64 -6.90 -4.97
CA GLN A 235 -3.25 -5.76 -5.66
C GLN A 235 -4.77 -5.94 -5.79
N MET A 236 -5.21 -7.17 -6.08
CA MET A 236 -6.62 -7.56 -6.03
C MET A 236 -7.22 -7.31 -4.65
N ASN A 237 -6.55 -7.73 -3.58
CA ASN A 237 -7.03 -7.55 -2.22
C ASN A 237 -7.21 -6.07 -1.85
N GLU A 238 -6.20 -5.25 -2.15
CA GLU A 238 -6.27 -3.80 -1.90
C GLU A 238 -7.43 -3.15 -2.69
N SER A 239 -7.52 -3.46 -3.98
CA SER A 239 -8.55 -2.91 -4.87
C SER A 239 -9.97 -3.37 -4.48
N LEU A 240 -10.11 -4.62 -4.03
CA LEU A 240 -11.38 -5.16 -3.54
C LEU A 240 -11.83 -4.43 -2.28
N HIS A 241 -10.91 -4.18 -1.34
CA HIS A 241 -11.21 -3.38 -0.15
C HIS A 241 -11.65 -1.96 -0.49
N GLN A 242 -11.02 -1.32 -1.49
CA GLN A 242 -11.45 0.01 -1.96
C GLN A 242 -12.89 -0.02 -2.50
N ILE A 243 -13.23 -1.01 -3.33
CA ILE A 243 -14.60 -1.22 -3.83
C ILE A 243 -15.59 -1.40 -2.67
N ILE A 244 -15.25 -2.22 -1.67
CA ILE A 244 -16.11 -2.47 -0.50
C ILE A 244 -16.34 -1.20 0.31
N ILE A 245 -15.28 -0.45 0.64
CA ILE A 245 -15.38 0.82 1.38
C ILE A 245 -16.31 1.80 0.65
N LEU A 246 -16.19 1.88 -0.67
CA LEU A 246 -17.05 2.74 -1.47
C LEU A 246 -18.50 2.23 -1.46
N LYS A 247 -18.74 0.92 -1.58
CA LYS A 247 -20.08 0.32 -1.57
C LYS A 247 -20.79 0.58 -0.26
N GLU A 248 -20.10 0.36 0.86
CA GLU A 248 -20.62 0.68 2.19
C GLU A 248 -20.94 2.18 2.34
N THR A 249 -20.09 3.04 1.77
CA THR A 249 -20.31 4.49 1.80
C THR A 249 -21.54 4.88 0.99
N ILE A 250 -21.73 4.32 -0.21
CA ILE A 250 -22.92 4.53 -1.04
C ILE A 250 -24.18 4.06 -0.31
N ASN A 251 -24.18 2.82 0.22
CA ASN A 251 -25.31 2.26 0.95
C ASN A 251 -25.71 3.15 2.15
N ARG A 252 -24.74 3.73 2.86
CA ARG A 252 -25.00 4.68 3.95
C ARG A 252 -25.64 5.97 3.44
N LEU A 253 -25.16 6.53 2.32
CA LEU A 253 -25.75 7.73 1.72
C LEU A 253 -27.20 7.48 1.27
N GLU A 254 -27.47 6.31 0.69
CA GLU A 254 -28.83 5.89 0.31
C GLU A 254 -29.74 5.73 1.53
N ALA A 255 -29.23 5.15 2.62
CA ALA A 255 -29.96 5.04 3.89
C ALA A 255 -30.27 6.40 4.53
N GLU A 256 -29.44 7.41 4.26
CA GLU A 256 -29.68 8.82 4.63
C GLU A 256 -30.65 9.53 3.67
N GLY A 257 -31.16 8.85 2.64
CA GLY A 257 -32.07 9.40 1.64
C GLY A 257 -31.39 10.32 0.63
N LYS A 258 -30.06 10.22 0.48
CA LYS A 258 -29.28 11.04 -0.47
C LYS A 258 -29.25 10.35 -1.83
N ARG A 259 -29.16 11.19 -2.88
CA ARG A 259 -28.89 10.73 -4.24
C ARG A 259 -27.48 10.14 -4.36
N THR A 260 -27.37 9.07 -5.13
CA THR A 260 -26.16 8.24 -5.26
C THR A 260 -25.95 7.76 -6.69
N GLU A 261 -26.68 8.28 -7.67
CA GLU A 261 -26.63 7.85 -9.06
C GLU A 261 -25.20 7.95 -9.64
N ARG A 262 -24.54 9.10 -9.50
CA ARG A 262 -23.14 9.27 -9.93
C ARG A 262 -22.17 8.34 -9.19
N PHE A 263 -22.36 8.10 -7.90
CA PHE A 263 -21.48 7.19 -7.16
C PHE A 263 -21.67 5.74 -7.59
N ASN A 264 -22.90 5.35 -7.93
CA ASN A 264 -23.21 4.04 -8.50
C ASN A 264 -22.61 3.87 -9.91
N ASP A 265 -22.52 4.96 -10.70
CA ASP A 265 -21.82 4.95 -11.99
C ASP A 265 -20.31 4.73 -11.81
N GLN A 266 -19.68 5.49 -10.91
CA GLN A 266 -18.26 5.34 -10.58
C GLN A 266 -17.95 3.95 -9.99
N MET A 267 -18.85 3.40 -9.17
CA MET A 267 -18.74 2.04 -8.65
C MET A 267 -18.69 1.00 -9.77
N ARG A 268 -19.57 1.12 -10.78
CA ARG A 268 -19.58 0.20 -11.93
C ARG A 268 -18.30 0.29 -12.76
N GLU A 269 -17.76 1.50 -12.90
CA GLU A 269 -16.49 1.72 -13.58
C GLU A 269 -15.31 1.10 -12.79
N LEU A 270 -15.27 1.27 -11.45
CA LEU A 270 -14.30 0.61 -10.60
C LEU A 270 -14.36 -0.92 -10.70
N MET A 271 -15.55 -1.51 -10.73
CA MET A 271 -15.72 -2.96 -10.97
C MET A 271 -15.20 -3.37 -12.34
N THR A 272 -15.40 -2.54 -13.36
CA THR A 272 -14.89 -2.81 -14.72
C THR A 272 -13.36 -2.79 -14.74
N LEU A 273 -12.73 -1.77 -14.15
CA LEU A 273 -11.28 -1.67 -14.03
C LEU A 273 -10.68 -2.86 -13.25
N PHE A 274 -11.40 -3.34 -12.22
CA PHE A 274 -11.00 -4.54 -11.49
C PHE A 274 -11.00 -5.79 -12.37
N GLU A 275 -12.04 -5.98 -13.18
CA GLU A 275 -12.16 -7.11 -14.12
C GLU A 275 -11.12 -7.05 -15.25
N GLU A 276 -10.71 -5.84 -15.64
CA GLU A 276 -9.65 -5.59 -16.64
C GLU A 276 -8.23 -5.70 -16.05
N GLU A 277 -8.10 -5.99 -14.75
CA GLU A 277 -6.84 -6.00 -13.99
C GLU A 277 -6.10 -4.64 -13.98
N ASP A 278 -6.79 -3.51 -14.24
CA ASP A 278 -6.22 -2.16 -14.14
C ASP A 278 -6.33 -1.59 -12.72
N TYR A 279 -5.57 -2.17 -11.79
CA TYR A 279 -5.56 -1.77 -10.38
C TYR A 279 -5.03 -0.35 -10.17
N ALA A 280 -4.17 0.14 -11.05
CA ALA A 280 -3.64 1.50 -10.98
C ALA A 280 -4.72 2.54 -11.34
N GLY A 281 -5.44 2.32 -12.46
CA GLY A 281 -6.59 3.13 -12.85
C GLY A 281 -7.69 3.12 -11.80
N LEU A 282 -7.97 1.94 -11.22
CA LEU A 282 -8.93 1.76 -10.14
C LEU A 282 -8.58 2.65 -8.93
N GLY A 283 -7.32 2.64 -8.49
CA GLY A 283 -6.87 3.46 -7.37
C GLY A 283 -7.02 4.97 -7.62
N ILE A 284 -6.80 5.44 -8.85
CA ILE A 284 -7.02 6.85 -9.22
C ILE A 284 -8.51 7.20 -9.13
N LEU A 285 -9.36 6.42 -9.80
CA LEU A 285 -10.81 6.65 -9.83
C LEU A 285 -11.43 6.56 -8.43
N PHE A 286 -10.94 5.67 -7.57
CA PHE A 286 -11.39 5.56 -6.18
C PHE A 286 -11.09 6.85 -5.40
N ASN A 287 -9.89 7.41 -5.52
CA ASN A 287 -9.50 8.64 -4.83
C ASN A 287 -10.29 9.86 -5.33
N GLU A 288 -10.55 9.94 -6.64
CA GLU A 288 -11.43 10.96 -7.22
C GLU A 288 -12.85 10.85 -6.66
N THR A 289 -13.39 9.63 -6.60
CA THR A 289 -14.71 9.34 -6.03
C THR A 289 -14.79 9.73 -4.56
N GLN A 290 -13.76 9.42 -3.76
CA GLN A 290 -13.70 9.84 -2.35
C GLN A 290 -13.69 11.36 -2.20
N THR A 291 -13.00 12.07 -3.08
CA THR A 291 -12.98 13.54 -3.10
C THR A 291 -14.37 14.10 -3.38
N ILE A 292 -15.09 13.53 -4.34
CA ILE A 292 -16.47 13.92 -4.68
C ILE A 292 -17.42 13.63 -3.50
N ILE A 293 -17.28 12.47 -2.84
CA ILE A 293 -18.07 12.13 -1.63
C ILE A 293 -17.80 13.12 -0.51
N TYR A 294 -16.54 13.52 -0.31
CA TYR A 294 -16.18 14.52 0.70
C TYR A 294 -16.85 15.86 0.41
N GLN A 295 -16.77 16.34 -0.83
CA GLN A 295 -17.44 17.57 -1.26
C GLN A 295 -18.96 17.49 -1.05
N ALA A 296 -19.59 16.37 -1.42
CA ALA A 296 -21.02 16.16 -1.21
C ALA A 296 -21.41 16.24 0.27
N LYS A 297 -20.61 15.63 1.17
CA LYS A 297 -20.83 15.70 2.62
C LYS A 297 -20.66 17.12 3.16
N GLU A 298 -19.64 17.84 2.71
CA GLU A 298 -19.37 19.23 3.11
C GLU A 298 -20.54 20.14 2.72
N VAL A 299 -21.00 20.04 1.47
CA VAL A 299 -22.14 20.81 0.96
C VAL A 299 -23.41 20.52 1.74
N VAL A 300 -23.74 19.24 1.98
CA VAL A 300 -24.94 18.87 2.74
C VAL A 300 -24.87 19.41 4.17
N ALA A 301 -23.72 19.30 4.84
CA ALA A 301 -23.54 19.81 6.19
C ALA A 301 -23.63 21.35 6.24
N GLY A 302 -23.01 22.03 5.28
CA GLY A 302 -23.04 23.49 5.20
C GLY A 302 -24.44 24.04 4.88
N LEU A 303 -25.20 23.40 3.99
CA LEU A 303 -26.60 23.76 3.73
C LEU A 303 -27.46 23.59 4.98
N ALA A 304 -27.30 22.50 5.73
CA ALA A 304 -28.02 22.29 6.99
C ALA A 304 -27.65 23.33 8.07
N GLU A 305 -26.37 23.70 8.18
CA GLU A 305 -25.90 24.78 9.07
C GLU A 305 -26.57 26.12 8.71
N ILE A 306 -26.61 26.45 7.42
CA ILE A 306 -27.21 27.71 6.95
C ILE A 306 -28.73 27.70 7.15
N ASP A 307 -29.43 26.62 6.82
CA ASP A 307 -30.88 26.50 7.05
C ASP A 307 -31.20 26.65 8.55
N GLN A 308 -30.40 26.05 9.44
CA GLN A 308 -30.55 26.21 10.90
C GLN A 308 -30.32 27.66 11.34
N ARG A 309 -29.31 28.33 10.79
CA ARG A 309 -28.98 29.73 11.09
C ARG A 309 -30.10 30.67 10.65
N LEU A 310 -30.65 30.48 9.45
CA LEU A 310 -31.78 31.23 8.93
C LEU A 310 -33.09 30.99 9.70
N ALA A 311 -33.24 29.82 10.33
CA ALA A 311 -34.37 29.52 11.21
C ALA A 311 -34.24 30.12 12.63
N SER A 312 -33.09 30.72 12.98
CA SER A 312 -32.87 31.30 14.31
C SER A 312 -33.81 32.48 14.59
N PRO A 313 -34.37 32.60 15.81
CA PRO A 313 -35.17 33.78 16.20
C PRO A 313 -34.41 35.10 16.12
N GLU A 314 -33.09 35.06 16.27
CA GLU A 314 -32.21 36.24 16.29
C GLU A 314 -32.15 36.95 14.95
N VAL A 315 -32.42 36.23 13.87
CA VAL A 315 -32.39 36.74 12.50
C VAL A 315 -33.79 37.04 11.94
N GLN A 316 -34.84 36.88 12.76
CA GLN A 316 -36.21 37.21 12.35
C GLN A 316 -36.36 38.71 12.06
N GLY A 317 -36.79 39.04 10.84
CA GLY A 317 -37.01 40.41 10.39
C GLY A 317 -35.82 41.04 9.65
N ILE A 318 -34.75 40.29 9.44
CA ILE A 318 -33.66 40.65 8.53
C ILE A 318 -34.01 40.12 7.13
N ASP A 319 -33.75 40.91 6.09
CA ASP A 319 -33.96 40.50 4.69
C ASP A 319 -32.76 39.66 4.21
N PHE A 320 -33.01 38.39 3.91
CA PHE A 320 -32.02 37.45 3.36
C PHE A 320 -32.38 36.98 1.94
N THR A 321 -33.22 37.71 1.21
CA THR A 321 -33.76 37.25 -0.09
C THR A 321 -32.66 36.80 -1.05
N GLU A 322 -31.60 37.60 -1.24
CA GLU A 322 -30.50 37.27 -2.15
C GLU A 322 -29.71 36.02 -1.70
N ALA A 323 -29.46 35.88 -0.39
CA ALA A 323 -28.79 34.70 0.14
C ALA A 323 -29.67 33.43 0.00
N GLN A 324 -30.99 33.56 0.16
CA GLN A 324 -31.93 32.46 -0.04
C GLN A 324 -31.97 32.02 -1.51
N GLU A 325 -31.93 32.96 -2.47
CA GLU A 325 -31.82 32.62 -3.89
C GLU A 325 -30.55 31.81 -4.19
N LEU A 326 -29.40 32.20 -3.65
CA LEU A 326 -28.16 31.43 -3.81
C LEU A 326 -28.23 30.04 -3.15
N LEU A 327 -28.92 29.90 -2.02
CA LEU A 327 -29.12 28.60 -1.38
C LEU A 327 -30.01 27.68 -2.19
N GLU A 328 -31.07 28.19 -2.80
CA GLU A 328 -31.91 27.39 -3.69
C GLU A 328 -31.12 26.93 -4.92
N ILE A 329 -30.32 27.80 -5.55
CA ILE A 329 -29.42 27.40 -6.65
C ILE A 329 -28.41 26.33 -6.17
N SER A 330 -27.85 26.49 -4.97
CA SER A 330 -26.95 25.49 -4.38
C SER A 330 -27.64 24.14 -4.19
N LYS A 331 -28.88 24.11 -3.70
CA LYS A 331 -29.70 22.91 -3.53
C LYS A 331 -30.06 22.26 -4.87
N GLU A 332 -30.34 23.07 -5.90
CA GLU A 332 -30.58 22.59 -7.27
C GLU A 332 -29.32 21.92 -7.85
N GLU A 333 -28.15 22.57 -7.76
CA GLU A 333 -26.88 21.99 -8.23
C GLU A 333 -26.48 20.74 -7.43
N LEU A 334 -26.80 20.69 -6.13
CA LEU A 334 -26.64 19.48 -5.32
C LEU A 334 -27.53 18.35 -5.84
N ALA A 335 -28.79 18.65 -6.18
CA ALA A 335 -29.72 17.67 -6.73
C ALA A 335 -29.28 17.16 -8.11
N LEU A 336 -28.49 17.93 -8.85
CA LEU A 336 -27.83 17.57 -10.11
C LEU A 336 -26.45 16.93 -9.92
N GLU A 337 -26.02 16.66 -8.67
CA GLU A 337 -24.72 16.07 -8.32
C GLU A 337 -23.50 16.89 -8.79
N ASN A 338 -23.68 18.21 -8.97
CA ASN A 338 -22.64 19.19 -9.27
C ASN A 338 -22.06 19.80 -7.97
N TYR A 339 -21.44 18.96 -7.15
CA TYR A 339 -21.03 19.34 -5.78
C TYR A 339 -20.08 20.55 -5.71
N GLU A 340 -19.18 20.71 -6.69
CA GLU A 340 -18.25 21.85 -6.75
C GLU A 340 -19.02 23.18 -6.91
N LYS A 341 -19.93 23.27 -7.89
CA LYS A 341 -20.77 24.46 -8.08
C LYS A 341 -21.69 24.70 -6.90
N SER A 342 -22.27 23.63 -6.36
CA SER A 342 -23.15 23.72 -5.20
C SER A 342 -22.41 24.31 -3.99
N ARG A 343 -21.16 23.88 -3.76
CA ARG A 343 -20.28 24.46 -2.74
C ARG A 343 -20.01 25.95 -2.98
N ASP A 344 -19.66 26.32 -4.22
CA ASP A 344 -19.40 27.73 -4.56
C ASP A 344 -20.61 28.63 -4.26
N TYR A 345 -21.83 28.19 -4.62
CA TYR A 345 -23.05 28.95 -4.32
C TYR A 345 -23.36 28.98 -2.82
N MET A 346 -23.14 27.87 -2.12
CA MET A 346 -23.29 27.78 -0.66
C MET A 346 -22.32 28.75 0.06
N ASP A 347 -21.06 28.80 -0.34
CA ASP A 347 -20.05 29.67 0.27
C ASP A 347 -20.34 31.16 0.02
N ARG A 348 -20.87 31.49 -1.17
CA ARG A 348 -21.35 32.84 -1.48
C ARG A 348 -22.56 33.21 -0.61
N ALA A 349 -23.54 32.31 -0.48
CA ALA A 349 -24.68 32.51 0.40
C ALA A 349 -24.24 32.71 1.86
N LYS A 350 -23.31 31.89 2.36
CA LYS A 350 -22.74 32.01 3.70
C LYS A 350 -22.08 33.36 3.92
N SER A 351 -21.29 33.82 2.94
CA SER A 351 -20.62 35.12 2.99
C SER A 351 -21.61 36.28 3.04
N LEU A 352 -22.69 36.24 2.23
CA LEU A 352 -23.75 37.26 2.25
C LEU A 352 -24.50 37.27 3.58
N ILE A 353 -24.84 36.10 4.14
CA ILE A 353 -25.51 36.01 5.45
C ILE A 353 -24.63 36.66 6.53
N GLU A 354 -23.33 36.38 6.53
CA GLU A 354 -22.40 36.99 7.49
C GLU A 354 -22.30 38.51 7.34
N GLU A 355 -22.35 39.03 6.11
CA GLU A 355 -22.34 40.47 5.84
C GLU A 355 -23.62 41.13 6.34
N ILE A 356 -24.78 40.59 5.97
CA ILE A 356 -26.10 41.07 6.39
C ILE A 356 -26.23 41.06 7.93
N GLU A 357 -25.79 39.99 8.60
CA GLU A 357 -25.81 39.93 10.06
C GLU A 357 -24.90 40.97 10.71
N LYS A 358 -23.69 41.21 10.15
CA LYS A 358 -22.79 42.26 10.65
C LYS A 358 -23.44 43.63 10.53
N GLU A 359 -24.09 43.94 9.41
CA GLU A 359 -24.83 45.19 9.23
C GLU A 359 -26.01 45.32 10.20
N HIS A 360 -26.77 44.24 10.41
CA HIS A 360 -27.87 44.22 11.35
C HIS A 360 -27.40 44.42 12.80
N LEU A 361 -26.30 43.78 13.19
CA LEU A 361 -25.70 43.97 14.52
C LEU A 361 -25.23 45.42 14.71
N LEU A 362 -24.58 46.01 13.70
CA LEU A 362 -24.14 47.41 13.76
C LEU A 362 -25.33 48.37 13.89
N THR A 363 -26.36 48.21 13.07
CA THR A 363 -27.57 49.06 13.14
C THR A 363 -28.33 48.87 14.46
N THR A 364 -28.41 47.65 14.97
CA THR A 364 -29.04 47.35 16.26
C THR A 364 -28.24 47.94 17.42
N LEU A 365 -26.90 47.86 17.39
CA LEU A 365 -26.04 48.48 18.37
C LEU A 365 -26.18 50.01 18.34
N ILE A 366 -26.18 50.62 17.16
CA ILE A 366 -26.40 52.07 16.99
C ILE A 366 -27.77 52.48 17.55
N ASN A 367 -28.84 51.75 17.21
CA ASN A 367 -30.21 52.07 17.64
C ASN A 367 -30.46 51.80 19.13
N LYS A 368 -29.90 50.73 19.71
CA LYS A 368 -29.94 50.47 21.16
C LYS A 368 -29.05 51.42 21.95
N SER A 369 -27.99 51.95 21.33
CA SER A 369 -27.10 52.95 21.94
C SER A 369 -27.70 54.35 22.09
N LYS A 370 -29.04 54.50 22.09
CA LYS A 370 -29.79 55.68 22.61
C LYS A 370 -29.42 56.10 24.04
N ALA A 371 -28.39 55.53 24.65
CA ALA A 371 -27.63 56.23 25.67
C ALA A 371 -27.25 57.61 25.14
N LYS A 372 -27.75 58.67 25.80
CA LYS A 372 -27.35 60.08 25.62
C LYS A 372 -25.88 60.29 26.03
N TYR A 373 -24.98 59.41 25.61
CA TYR A 373 -23.56 59.58 25.78
C TYR A 373 -23.13 60.61 24.76
N ASN A 374 -23.14 61.87 25.18
CA ASN A 374 -22.45 62.91 24.45
C ASN A 374 -20.94 62.71 24.74
N PRO A 375 -20.15 62.13 23.83
CA PRO A 375 -18.74 61.81 24.09
C PRO A 375 -17.95 63.06 24.51
N VAL A 376 -18.38 64.24 24.05
CA VAL A 376 -17.79 65.53 24.42
C VAL A 376 -18.05 65.87 25.89
N LYS A 377 -19.24 65.59 26.41
CA LYS A 377 -19.59 65.82 27.82
C LYS A 377 -18.83 64.84 28.73
N PHE A 378 -18.77 63.57 28.35
CA PHE A 378 -18.00 62.56 29.08
C PHE A 378 -16.50 62.87 29.13
N LEU A 379 -15.90 63.28 28.00
CA LEU A 379 -14.50 63.72 27.97
C LEU A 379 -14.25 64.89 28.91
N LYS A 380 -15.14 65.89 28.96
CA LYS A 380 -15.00 67.05 29.85
C LYS A 380 -15.14 66.70 31.32
N GLU A 381 -16.08 65.82 31.67
CA GLU A 381 -16.31 65.42 33.06
C GLU A 381 -15.22 64.46 33.58
N ASN A 382 -14.62 63.65 32.70
CA ASN A 382 -13.69 62.58 33.09
C ASN A 382 -12.27 62.75 32.53
N TRP A 383 -11.88 63.93 32.04
CA TRP A 383 -10.57 64.14 31.40
C TRP A 383 -9.38 63.71 32.29
N LEU A 384 -9.49 63.88 33.61
CA LEU A 384 -8.46 63.48 34.56
C LEU A 384 -8.33 61.95 34.65
N TYR A 385 -9.45 61.22 34.66
CA TYR A 385 -9.45 59.75 34.60
C TYR A 385 -8.97 59.23 33.25
N ILE A 386 -9.26 59.93 32.15
CA ILE A 386 -8.78 59.57 30.81
C ILE A 386 -7.26 59.73 30.74
N ILE A 387 -6.70 60.85 31.22
CA ILE A 387 -5.24 61.05 31.29
C ILE A 387 -4.59 59.97 32.17
N LEU A 388 -5.17 59.68 33.33
CA LEU A 388 -4.68 58.63 34.22
C LEU A 388 -4.74 57.24 33.54
N GLY A 389 -5.84 56.96 32.82
CA GLY A 389 -6.04 55.75 32.04
C GLY A 389 -4.99 55.60 30.94
N VAL A 390 -4.70 56.67 30.19
CA VAL A 390 -3.66 56.69 29.15
C VAL A 390 -2.26 56.47 29.75
N LEU A 391 -1.97 57.07 30.91
CA LEU A 391 -0.69 56.84 31.60
C LEU A 391 -0.55 55.40 32.12
N MET A 392 -1.63 54.84 32.67
CA MET A 392 -1.67 53.42 33.09
C MET A 392 -1.54 52.50 31.88
N LEU A 393 -2.24 52.77 30.77
CA LEU A 393 -2.14 52.01 29.53
C LEU A 393 -0.73 52.05 28.96
N ARG A 394 -0.08 53.22 28.94
CA ARG A 394 1.32 53.38 28.52
C ARG A 394 2.28 52.62 29.44
N PHE A 395 1.99 52.55 30.73
CA PHE A 395 2.76 51.76 31.69
C PHE A 395 2.58 50.26 31.44
N PHE A 396 1.35 49.78 31.34
CA PHE A 396 1.02 48.38 31.09
C PHE A 396 1.57 47.88 29.76
N THR A 397 1.43 48.66 28.68
CA THR A 397 2.00 48.30 27.37
C THR A 397 3.52 48.17 27.45
N LYS A 398 4.24 49.06 28.14
CA LYS A 398 5.70 48.93 28.34
C LYS A 398 6.09 47.68 29.14
N VAL A 399 5.37 47.37 30.21
CA VAL A 399 5.63 46.17 31.02
C VAL A 399 5.32 44.90 30.23
N SER A 400 4.17 44.86 29.56
CA SER A 400 3.72 43.75 28.72
C SER A 400 4.67 43.49 27.55
N MET A 401 5.13 44.52 26.84
CA MET A 401 6.13 44.36 25.78
C MET A 401 7.46 43.79 26.29
N SER A 402 7.87 44.15 27.50
CA SER A 402 9.12 43.63 28.09
C SER A 402 8.96 42.17 28.52
N ALA A 403 7.82 41.81 29.11
CA ALA A 403 7.49 40.43 29.47
C ALA A 403 7.33 39.54 28.23
N GLY A 404 6.68 40.03 27.17
CA GLY A 404 6.54 39.33 25.90
C GLY A 404 7.89 39.05 25.24
N LYS A 405 8.82 40.00 25.26
CA LYS A 405 10.19 39.79 24.78
C LYS A 405 10.92 38.69 25.55
N ILE A 406 10.77 38.65 26.88
CA ILE A 406 11.35 37.59 27.71
C ILE A 406 10.77 36.23 27.30
N ALA A 407 9.45 36.13 27.18
CA ALA A 407 8.79 34.88 26.77
C ALA A 407 9.24 34.39 25.38
N VAL A 408 9.41 35.32 24.42
CA VAL A 408 9.95 35.00 23.08
C VAL A 408 11.38 34.48 23.18
N TYR A 409 12.25 35.13 23.96
CA TYR A 409 13.63 34.66 24.14
C TYR A 409 13.70 33.31 24.87
N GLU A 410 12.87 33.06 25.87
CA GLU A 410 12.77 31.75 26.55
C GLU A 410 12.27 30.66 25.60
N HIS A 411 11.34 30.99 24.71
CA HIS A 411 10.90 30.05 23.69
C HIS A 411 12.03 29.73 22.69
N GLN A 412 12.78 30.74 22.24
CA GLN A 412 13.95 30.55 21.37
C GLN A 412 15.03 29.70 22.05
N ILE A 413 15.33 29.94 23.33
CA ILE A 413 16.25 29.13 24.12
C ILE A 413 15.78 27.67 24.16
N ARG A 414 14.52 27.41 24.52
CA ARG A 414 13.97 26.04 24.55
C ARG A 414 13.99 25.36 23.19
N LYS A 415 13.78 26.11 22.10
CA LYS A 415 13.89 25.58 20.74
C LYS A 415 15.32 25.16 20.44
N LEU A 416 16.30 26.00 20.77
CA LEU A 416 17.73 25.71 20.59
C LEU A 416 18.19 24.54 21.48
N GLU A 417 17.67 24.41 22.70
CA GLU A 417 17.93 23.26 23.58
C GLU A 417 17.47 21.95 22.95
N ARG A 418 16.22 21.91 22.45
CA ARG A 418 15.70 20.72 21.74
C ARG A 418 16.48 20.43 20.47
N GLU A 419 16.83 21.46 19.71
CA GLU A 419 17.64 21.30 18.50
C GLU A 419 19.01 20.70 18.83
N GLN A 420 19.64 21.16 19.92
CA GLN A 420 20.90 20.61 20.41
C GLN A 420 20.76 19.14 20.86
N GLU A 421 19.65 18.77 21.52
CA GLU A 421 19.34 17.38 21.87
C GLU A 421 19.20 16.50 20.63
N VAL A 422 18.43 16.95 19.62
CA VAL A 422 18.25 16.24 18.36
C VAL A 422 19.58 16.08 17.60
N ILE A 423 20.43 17.11 17.57
CA ILE A 423 21.76 17.01 16.94
C ILE A 423 22.63 15.97 17.65
N ILE A 424 22.56 15.88 18.99
CA ILE A 424 23.30 14.86 19.75
C ILE A 424 22.78 13.46 19.41
N GLU A 425 21.47 13.27 19.28
CA GLU A 425 20.87 12.00 18.88
C GLU A 425 21.24 11.62 17.45
N LEU A 426 21.14 12.55 16.49
CA LEU A 426 21.55 12.33 15.10
C LEU A 426 23.03 12.00 15.00
N MET A 427 23.89 12.67 15.77
CA MET A 427 25.32 12.38 15.79
C MET A 427 25.61 10.98 16.36
N ARG A 428 24.81 10.48 17.30
CA ARG A 428 24.90 9.10 17.80
C ARG A 428 24.40 8.09 16.77
N GLY A 429 23.27 8.36 16.11
CA GLY A 429 22.75 7.54 15.02
C GLY A 429 23.75 7.42 13.87
N LEU A 430 24.31 8.56 13.44
CA LEU A 430 25.35 8.61 12.41
C LEU A 430 26.61 7.82 12.81
N GLN A 431 26.99 7.82 14.10
CA GLN A 431 28.08 6.98 14.60
C GLN A 431 27.74 5.49 14.58
N GLU A 432 26.52 5.11 14.94
CA GLU A 432 26.02 3.73 14.88
C GLU A 432 25.98 3.22 13.43
N GLU A 433 25.44 4.01 12.51
CA GLU A 433 25.38 3.68 11.07
C GLU A 433 26.76 3.46 10.47
N TYR A 434 27.75 4.27 10.83
CA TYR A 434 29.11 4.13 10.32
C TYR A 434 29.91 3.00 10.99
N TYR A 435 29.91 2.93 12.33
CA TYR A 435 30.79 2.02 13.06
C TYR A 435 30.19 0.62 13.29
N LEU A 436 28.86 0.50 13.40
CA LEU A 436 28.18 -0.75 13.72
C LEU A 436 27.55 -1.39 12.47
N THR A 437 26.67 -0.67 11.76
CA THR A 437 25.95 -1.24 10.61
C THR A 437 26.76 -1.19 9.32
N LYS A 438 27.69 -0.23 9.20
CA LYS A 438 28.50 0.05 8.00
C LYS A 438 27.64 0.37 6.77
N GLU A 439 26.48 1.00 6.98
CA GLU A 439 25.54 1.36 5.92
C GLU A 439 25.99 2.60 5.13
N ILE A 440 26.79 3.48 5.74
CA ILE A 440 27.31 4.71 5.13
C ILE A 440 28.83 4.65 4.93
N ASP A 441 29.31 5.27 3.87
CA ASP A 441 30.74 5.38 3.57
C ASP A 441 31.40 6.50 4.40
N LYS A 442 32.75 6.46 4.46
CA LYS A 442 33.53 7.36 5.31
C LYS A 442 33.36 8.83 4.93
N ASP A 443 33.30 9.12 3.63
CA ASP A 443 33.22 10.49 3.15
C ASP A 443 31.87 11.12 3.51
N THR A 444 30.76 10.37 3.38
CA THR A 444 29.43 10.80 3.83
C THR A 444 29.39 11.01 5.35
N TYR A 445 29.99 10.09 6.13
CA TYR A 445 30.07 10.22 7.59
C TYR A 445 30.81 11.50 8.01
N GLU A 446 31.97 11.78 7.44
CA GLU A 446 32.76 12.97 7.78
C GLU A 446 32.04 14.27 7.38
N ALA A 447 31.36 14.28 6.22
CA ALA A 447 30.57 15.42 5.77
C ALA A 447 29.39 15.73 6.70
N GLU A 448 28.57 14.72 7.03
CA GLU A 448 27.41 14.91 7.91
C GLU A 448 27.82 15.26 9.34
N LYS A 449 28.88 14.63 9.85
CA LYS A 449 29.46 14.99 11.14
C LYS A 449 29.90 16.45 11.19
N ALA A 450 30.57 16.94 10.15
CA ALA A 450 30.99 18.35 10.09
C ALA A 450 29.79 19.31 10.08
N ASN A 451 28.69 18.96 9.39
CA ASN A 451 27.44 19.73 9.41
C ASN A 451 26.85 19.81 10.82
N PHE A 452 26.78 18.68 11.55
CA PHE A 452 26.27 18.63 12.92
C PHE A 452 27.15 19.41 13.91
N GLU A 453 28.48 19.27 13.81
CA GLU A 453 29.43 20.02 14.65
C GLU A 453 29.33 21.54 14.39
N GLN A 454 29.22 21.95 13.13
CA GLN A 454 29.02 23.35 12.77
C GLN A 454 27.72 23.90 13.40
N ARG A 455 26.60 23.19 13.22
CA ARG A 455 25.32 23.64 13.75
C ARG A 455 25.32 23.71 15.28
N SER A 456 25.94 22.73 15.95
CA SER A 456 26.11 22.78 17.41
C SER A 456 26.98 23.97 17.85
N SER A 457 28.02 24.33 17.08
CA SER A 457 28.84 25.53 17.35
C SER A 457 28.02 26.82 17.24
N GLU A 458 27.14 26.92 16.25
CA GLU A 458 26.22 28.06 16.09
C GLU A 458 25.27 28.19 17.28
N ILE A 459 24.63 27.09 17.68
CA ILE A 459 23.74 27.05 18.85
C ILE A 459 24.49 27.51 20.11
N ASN A 460 25.71 27.02 20.34
CA ASN A 460 26.55 27.39 21.47
C ASN A 460 26.95 28.88 21.49
N LYS A 461 27.02 29.54 20.32
CA LYS A 461 27.25 31.00 20.23
C LYS A 461 25.98 31.80 20.48
N GLU A 462 24.81 31.32 20.05
CA GLU A 462 23.54 32.02 20.21
C GLU A 462 23.00 31.99 21.65
N PHE A 463 23.19 30.88 22.35
CA PHE A 463 22.72 30.67 23.71
C PHE A 463 23.15 31.77 24.72
N PRO A 464 24.44 32.13 24.85
CA PRO A 464 24.87 33.20 25.77
C PRO A 464 24.33 34.58 25.36
N VAL A 465 24.07 34.81 24.07
CA VAL A 465 23.51 36.07 23.57
C VAL A 465 22.05 36.22 23.99
N LEU A 466 21.24 35.16 23.86
CA LEU A 466 19.84 35.18 24.28
C LEU A 466 19.68 35.28 25.80
N THR A 467 20.49 34.55 26.57
CA THR A 467 20.48 34.64 28.05
C THR A 467 20.88 36.04 28.54
N ALA A 468 21.87 36.67 27.90
CA ALA A 468 22.23 38.06 28.18
C ALA A 468 21.09 39.05 27.85
N LYS A 469 20.35 38.83 26.75
CA LYS A 469 19.17 39.62 26.38
C LYS A 469 18.04 39.47 27.40
N ILE A 470 17.76 38.25 27.89
CA ILE A 470 16.78 38.00 28.96
C ILE A 470 17.17 38.77 30.21
N LYS A 471 18.42 38.62 30.68
CA LYS A 471 18.91 39.30 31.88
C LYS A 471 18.77 40.83 31.76
N LYS A 472 19.09 41.39 30.59
CA LYS A 472 18.92 42.82 30.30
C LYS A 472 17.46 43.28 30.39
N GLU A 473 16.50 42.49 29.89
CA GLU A 473 15.07 42.83 30.00
C GLU A 473 14.54 42.62 31.43
N GLN A 474 15.02 41.61 32.16
CA GLN A 474 14.72 41.40 33.59
C GLN A 474 15.22 42.57 34.44
N ASP A 475 16.45 43.04 34.22
CA ASP A 475 17.03 44.20 34.91
C ASP A 475 16.23 45.48 34.65
N LYS A 476 15.73 45.68 33.41
CA LYS A 476 14.83 46.79 33.08
C LYS A 476 13.52 46.71 33.85
N LEU A 477 12.89 45.53 33.90
CA LEU A 477 11.67 45.32 34.67
C LEU A 477 11.92 45.56 36.17
N ALA A 478 13.00 45.02 36.73
CA ALA A 478 13.40 45.22 38.12
C ALA A 478 13.64 46.70 38.45
N LYS A 479 14.25 47.47 37.53
CA LYS A 479 14.42 48.92 37.67
C LYS A 479 13.08 49.66 37.69
N VAL A 480 12.11 49.26 36.86
CA VAL A 480 10.75 49.83 36.86
C VAL A 480 10.02 49.54 38.17
N PHE A 481 10.08 48.30 38.66
CA PHE A 481 9.44 47.91 39.93
C PHE A 481 10.12 48.55 41.16
N SER A 482 11.45 48.61 41.20
CA SER A 482 12.18 49.22 42.32
C SER A 482 11.93 50.72 42.43
N PHE A 483 11.75 51.45 41.33
CA PHE A 483 11.30 52.84 41.33
C PHE A 483 9.92 52.99 42.00
N MET A 484 9.01 52.04 41.74
CA MET A 484 7.68 52.01 42.36
C MET A 484 7.76 51.73 43.88
N ILE A 485 8.68 50.88 44.33
CA ILE A 485 8.87 50.58 45.76
C ILE A 485 9.57 51.74 46.50
N ARG A 486 10.58 52.38 45.90
CA ARG A 486 11.29 53.54 46.50
C ARG A 486 10.36 54.73 46.71
N SER A 487 9.45 55.01 45.77
CA SER A 487 8.46 56.10 45.91
C SER A 487 7.48 55.86 47.08
N LYS A 488 7.10 54.61 47.35
CA LYS A 488 6.29 54.25 48.54
C LYS A 488 7.07 54.46 49.85
N LYS A 489 8.36 54.09 49.92
CA LYS A 489 9.19 54.30 51.13
C LYS A 489 9.42 55.79 51.43
N LYS A 490 9.69 56.63 50.42
CA LYS A 490 9.87 58.08 50.61
C LYS A 490 8.59 58.75 51.13
N ARG A 491 7.42 58.42 50.55
CA ARG A 491 6.11 58.93 51.03
C ARG A 491 5.75 58.49 52.45
N ARG A 492 6.16 57.29 52.87
CA ARG A 492 5.97 56.83 54.27
C ARG A 492 6.84 57.61 55.26
N LYS A 493 8.06 57.97 54.86
CA LYS A 493 8.98 58.76 55.69
C LYS A 493 8.51 60.21 55.84
N GLU A 494 8.08 60.84 54.74
CA GLU A 494 7.48 62.18 54.76
C GLU A 494 6.17 62.23 55.59
N LYS A 495 5.27 61.23 55.43
CA LYS A 495 4.07 61.15 56.29
C LYS A 495 4.38 60.92 57.77
N SER A 496 5.42 60.13 58.08
CA SER A 496 5.88 59.91 59.45
C SER A 496 6.44 61.20 60.08
N GLU A 497 7.19 62.00 59.33
CA GLU A 497 7.74 63.28 59.78
C GLU A 497 6.63 64.34 59.93
N GLU A 498 5.66 64.38 59.01
CA GLU A 498 4.50 65.27 59.10
C GLU A 498 3.57 64.89 60.29
N SER A 499 3.40 63.60 60.59
CA SER A 499 2.64 63.15 61.76
C SER A 499 3.34 63.48 63.09
N LYS A 500 4.69 63.45 63.13
CA LYS A 500 5.47 63.87 64.31
C LYS A 500 5.39 65.39 64.51
N SER A 501 5.53 66.16 63.43
CA SER A 501 5.36 67.62 63.47
C SER A 501 3.95 68.07 63.93
N LYS A 502 2.88 67.37 63.52
CA LYS A 502 1.52 67.63 64.00
C LYS A 502 1.30 67.22 65.47
N ALA A 503 1.96 66.16 65.93
CA ALA A 503 1.92 65.75 67.33
C ALA A 503 2.65 66.76 68.25
N ASP A 504 3.82 67.25 67.84
CA ASP A 504 4.60 68.24 68.61
C ASP A 504 3.91 69.62 68.70
N ASN A 505 3.12 70.00 67.68
CA ASN A 505 2.28 71.21 67.70
C ASN A 505 1.00 71.06 68.54
N GLN A 506 0.53 69.84 68.83
CA GLN A 506 -0.62 69.62 69.72
C GLN A 506 -0.23 69.62 71.21
N THR A 507 0.99 69.23 71.56
CA THR A 507 1.52 69.30 72.94
C THR A 507 1.87 70.71 73.39
N THR A 508 2.24 71.61 72.47
CA THR A 508 2.50 73.04 72.78
C THR A 508 1.24 73.88 72.96
N LYS A 509 0.07 73.43 72.50
CA LYS A 509 -1.23 74.11 72.69
C LYS A 509 -1.98 73.71 73.97
N LYS A 510 -1.44 72.80 74.78
CA LYS A 510 -2.05 72.29 76.03
C LYS A 510 -1.30 72.71 77.31
N ARG A 511 -0.28 73.54 77.19
CA ARG A 511 0.28 74.36 78.27
C ARG A 511 -0.16 75.79 78.05
#